data_AF-A0A8E2ISN7-F1
#
_entry.id   AF-A0A8E2ISN7-F1
#
_cell.length_a   1.000
_cell.length_b   1.000
_cell.length_c   1.000
_cell.angle_alpha   90.00
_cell.angle_beta   90.00
_cell.angle_gamma   90.00
#
_symmetry.space_group_name_H-M   'P 1'
#
loop_
_entity.id
_entity.type
_entity.pdbx_description
1 polymer ?
#
loop_
_entity_poly.entity_id
_entity_poly.type
_entity_poly.pdbx_seq_one_letter_code
_entity_poly.pdbx_strand_id
1 'polypeptide(L)'
;MTTIGAIAVLSFTALVNVAEAHGAPLPDLCVPPNVVENVCTARLKSVTADVTDGTITGAPVGGGAAITLTGPTDAYLKSAGFGGTPPDPVQRWDAEIERIGNLSVDPSNPSWYNDAKAVYLLPRTLNDFASRFPPGVLVVRFTPYDDHPGWFWLVSIQPVSQ
;
A
#
# COMPACT_ATOMS: atom_id res chain seq x y z
N MET A 1 -63.12 -7.16 -38.61
CA MET A 1 -62.51 -7.57 -37.33
C MET A 1 -61.05 -7.17 -37.37
N THR A 2 -60.67 -6.15 -36.62
CA THR A 2 -59.25 -5.79 -36.42
C THR A 2 -59.15 -5.13 -35.05
N THR A 3 -58.70 -5.90 -34.05
CA THR A 3 -58.47 -5.47 -32.67
C THR A 3 -57.11 -4.79 -32.54
N ILE A 4 -57.09 -3.57 -32.00
CA ILE A 4 -55.87 -2.82 -31.67
C ILE A 4 -55.41 -3.26 -30.27
N GLY A 5 -54.22 -3.84 -30.16
CA GLY A 5 -53.61 -4.25 -28.90
C GLY A 5 -52.86 -3.09 -28.23
N ALA A 6 -53.19 -2.79 -26.98
CA ALA A 6 -52.52 -1.80 -26.15
C ALA A 6 -51.22 -2.38 -25.55
N ILE A 7 -50.10 -1.68 -25.73
CA ILE A 7 -48.81 -2.02 -25.11
C ILE A 7 -48.70 -1.21 -23.82
N ALA A 8 -48.74 -1.90 -22.67
CA ALA A 8 -48.45 -1.31 -21.36
C ALA A 8 -46.94 -1.32 -21.12
N VAL A 9 -46.32 -0.14 -21.01
CA VAL A 9 -44.91 0.02 -20.64
C VAL A 9 -44.83 0.09 -19.11
N LEU A 10 -44.28 -0.96 -18.49
CA LEU A 10 -43.97 -1.00 -17.06
C LEU A 10 -42.65 -0.25 -16.83
N SER A 11 -42.73 0.97 -16.31
CA SER A 11 -41.57 1.73 -15.84
C SER A 11 -41.08 1.15 -14.51
N PHE A 12 -40.02 0.34 -14.53
CA PHE A 12 -39.30 -0.06 -13.32
C PHE A 12 -38.41 1.09 -12.86
N THR A 13 -38.76 1.75 -11.75
CA THR A 13 -37.83 2.59 -11.01
C THR A 13 -36.79 1.69 -10.34
N ALA A 14 -35.62 1.56 -10.96
CA ALA A 14 -34.45 0.95 -10.33
C ALA A 14 -33.98 1.89 -9.21
N LEU A 15 -34.28 1.54 -7.96
CA LEU A 15 -33.61 2.12 -6.79
C LEU A 15 -32.18 1.60 -6.78
N VAL A 16 -31.25 2.39 -7.31
CA VAL A 16 -29.83 2.11 -7.20
C VAL A 16 -29.43 2.39 -5.76
N ASN A 17 -29.40 1.34 -4.93
CA ASN A 17 -28.76 1.40 -3.62
C ASN A 17 -27.25 1.53 -3.88
N VAL A 18 -26.74 2.76 -3.94
CA VAL A 18 -25.31 3.01 -3.86
C VAL A 18 -24.95 2.78 -2.39
N ALA A 19 -24.59 1.55 -2.05
CA ALA A 19 -23.87 1.32 -0.80
C ALA A 19 -22.54 2.08 -0.94
N GLU A 20 -22.32 3.07 -0.07
CA GLU A 20 -21.01 3.71 0.03
C GLU A 20 -19.98 2.62 0.33
N ALA A 21 -19.06 2.39 -0.60
CA ALA A 21 -17.97 1.44 -0.43
C ALA A 21 -16.95 2.05 0.52
N HIS A 22 -17.27 2.07 1.81
CA HIS A 22 -16.32 2.46 2.84
C HIS A 22 -15.23 1.39 2.94
N GLY A 23 -13.97 1.81 2.93
CA GLY A 23 -12.84 0.94 3.21
C GLY A 23 -12.97 0.26 4.58
N ALA A 24 -12.17 -0.79 4.80
CA ALA A 24 -12.16 -1.46 6.09
C ALA A 24 -11.80 -0.45 7.21
N PRO A 25 -12.49 -0.49 8.36
CA PRO A 25 -12.15 0.40 9.47
C PRO A 25 -10.70 0.17 9.89
N LEU A 26 -10.07 1.22 10.41
CA LEU A 26 -8.72 1.09 10.97
C LEU A 26 -8.69 -0.01 12.04
N PRO A 27 -7.61 -0.81 12.13
CA PRO A 27 -7.48 -1.85 13.14
C PRO A 27 -7.57 -1.28 14.57
N ASP A 28 -7.98 -2.09 15.54
CA ASP A 28 -8.12 -1.67 16.95
C ASP A 28 -6.84 -1.11 17.59
N LEU A 29 -5.66 -1.37 17.00
CA LEU A 29 -4.40 -0.76 17.44
C LEU A 29 -4.30 0.73 17.12
N CYS A 30 -5.11 1.20 16.17
CA CYS A 30 -5.19 2.56 15.68
C CYS A 30 -6.13 3.38 16.58
N VAL A 31 -5.85 3.36 17.88
CA VAL A 31 -6.41 4.29 18.86
C VAL A 31 -5.52 5.53 18.96
N PRO A 32 -6.03 6.70 19.38
CA PRO A 32 -5.17 7.82 19.77
C PRO A 32 -4.20 7.29 20.86
N PRO A 33 -2.86 7.36 20.73
CA PRO A 33 -1.97 8.34 20.06
C PRO A 33 -1.43 7.97 18.66
N ASN A 34 -1.79 6.82 18.10
CA ASN A 34 -1.20 6.31 16.87
C ASN A 34 -1.91 6.80 15.59
N VAL A 35 -2.95 7.62 15.75
CA VAL A 35 -3.74 8.19 14.65
C VAL A 35 -3.64 9.70 14.68
N VAL A 36 -3.09 10.27 13.61
CA VAL A 36 -3.08 11.71 13.36
C VAL A 36 -3.70 11.91 12.00
N GLU A 37 -4.74 12.75 11.90
CA GLU A 37 -5.44 13.04 10.63
C GLU A 37 -5.94 11.78 9.90
N ASN A 38 -6.50 10.81 10.65
CA ASN A 38 -6.94 9.50 10.15
C ASN A 38 -5.84 8.60 9.54
N VAL A 39 -4.56 8.97 9.72
CA VAL A 39 -3.43 8.13 9.34
C VAL A 39 -2.96 7.34 10.56
N CYS A 40 -3.06 6.02 10.49
CA CYS A 40 -2.54 5.13 11.53
C CYS A 40 -1.05 4.86 11.32
N THR A 41 -0.28 4.91 12.41
CA THR A 41 1.13 4.52 12.43
C THR A 41 1.29 3.21 13.20
N ALA A 42 1.99 2.24 12.61
CA ALA A 42 2.31 0.98 13.26
C ALA A 42 3.74 0.55 12.95
N ARG A 43 4.36 -0.13 13.92
CA ARG A 43 5.61 -0.88 13.70
C ARG A 43 5.25 -2.35 13.52
N LEU A 44 5.78 -3.02 12.51
CA LEU A 44 5.42 -4.41 12.18
C LEU A 44 6.46 -5.39 12.73
N LYS A 45 6.01 -6.48 13.34
CA LYS A 45 6.87 -7.54 13.88
C LYS A 45 7.69 -8.18 12.77
N SER A 46 7.04 -8.61 11.71
CA SER A 46 7.65 -9.11 10.48
C SER A 46 6.58 -9.04 9.40
N VAL A 47 6.98 -9.24 8.16
CA VAL A 47 6.10 -9.11 7.01
C VAL A 47 6.32 -10.21 6.00
N THR A 48 5.27 -10.53 5.26
CA THR A 48 5.33 -11.30 4.02
C THR A 48 5.02 -10.38 2.84
N ALA A 49 5.62 -10.65 1.69
CA ALA A 49 5.39 -9.90 0.47
C ALA A 49 4.61 -10.74 -0.53
N ASP A 50 3.61 -10.15 -1.18
CA ASP A 50 2.95 -10.72 -2.35
C ASP A 50 3.44 -10.00 -3.61
N VAL A 51 4.14 -10.73 -4.47
CA VAL A 51 4.71 -10.19 -5.72
C VAL A 51 3.67 -10.03 -6.83
N THR A 52 2.54 -10.74 -6.74
CA THR A 52 1.45 -10.69 -7.73
C THR A 52 0.68 -9.40 -7.54
N ASP A 53 0.21 -9.17 -6.31
CA ASP A 53 -0.61 -8.01 -5.97
C ASP A 53 0.23 -6.79 -5.57
N GLY A 54 1.53 -6.98 -5.30
CA GLY A 54 2.42 -5.92 -4.85
C GLY A 54 2.13 -5.47 -3.42
N THR A 55 1.53 -6.33 -2.60
CA THR A 55 1.14 -6.03 -1.23
C THR A 55 2.19 -6.52 -0.24
N ILE A 56 2.11 -5.99 0.99
CA ILE A 56 2.89 -6.45 2.13
C ILE A 56 1.95 -6.70 3.30
N THR A 57 2.09 -7.83 3.97
CA THR A 57 1.20 -8.20 5.09
C THR A 57 2.01 -8.43 6.35
N GLY A 58 1.62 -7.80 7.45
CA GLY A 58 2.38 -7.88 8.71
C GLY A 58 1.53 -7.75 9.96
N ALA A 59 1.98 -8.40 11.03
CA ALA A 59 1.39 -8.24 12.35
C ALA A 59 2.03 -7.06 13.09
N PRO A 60 1.25 -6.13 13.65
CA PRO A 60 1.75 -5.03 14.46
C PRO A 60 2.51 -5.49 15.72
N VAL A 61 3.56 -4.76 16.08
CA VAL A 61 4.21 -4.85 17.39
C VAL A 61 3.19 -4.39 18.45
N GLY A 62 3.02 -5.17 19.52
CA GLY A 62 1.94 -4.96 20.50
C GLY A 62 0.73 -5.87 20.29
N GLY A 63 0.59 -6.52 19.12
CA GLY A 63 -0.50 -7.45 18.83
C GLY A 63 -1.57 -6.86 17.91
N GLY A 64 -2.62 -7.64 17.65
CA GLY A 64 -3.67 -7.32 16.68
C GLY A 64 -3.64 -8.21 15.44
N ALA A 65 -4.65 -8.05 14.59
CA ALA A 65 -4.74 -8.75 13.32
C ALA A 65 -3.60 -8.31 12.38
N ALA A 66 -3.19 -9.22 11.49
CA ALA A 66 -2.29 -8.84 10.40
C ALA A 66 -2.99 -7.86 9.46
N ILE A 67 -2.25 -6.85 9.01
CA ILE A 67 -2.74 -5.85 8.06
C ILE A 67 -2.06 -6.04 6.72
N THR A 68 -2.83 -5.96 5.64
CA THR A 68 -2.33 -5.98 4.26
C THR A 68 -2.27 -4.56 3.73
N LEU A 69 -1.11 -4.18 3.21
CA LEU A 69 -0.77 -2.81 2.83
C LEU A 69 -0.35 -2.79 1.36
N THR A 70 -0.78 -1.76 0.64
CA THR A 70 -0.35 -1.46 -0.72
C THR A 70 -0.25 0.04 -0.92
N GLY A 71 0.55 0.49 -1.89
CA GLY A 71 0.59 1.90 -2.22
C GLY A 71 1.66 2.26 -3.23
N PRO A 72 1.80 3.57 -3.50
CA PRO A 72 2.61 4.08 -4.57
C PRO A 72 4.09 4.11 -4.19
N THR A 73 4.96 4.23 -5.20
CA THR A 73 6.42 4.20 -5.02
C THR A 73 6.94 5.31 -4.09
N ASP A 74 6.32 6.49 -4.09
CA ASP A 74 6.68 7.62 -3.23
C ASP A 74 6.36 7.42 -1.74
N ALA A 75 5.53 6.42 -1.39
CA ALA A 75 5.35 6.02 0.00
C ALA A 75 6.61 5.34 0.58
N TYR A 76 7.51 4.82 -0.26
CA TYR A 76 8.68 4.08 0.17
C TYR A 76 9.85 5.02 0.50
N LEU A 77 10.25 5.05 1.77
CA LEU A 77 11.27 5.97 2.28
C LEU A 77 12.57 5.24 2.61
N LYS A 78 13.70 5.94 2.45
CA LYS A 78 15.01 5.45 2.91
C LYS A 78 15.03 5.25 4.42
N SER A 79 15.86 4.33 4.87
CA SER A 79 15.97 3.94 6.27
C SER A 79 16.47 5.08 7.16
N ALA A 80 16.14 5.02 8.45
CA ALA A 80 16.52 6.05 9.42
C ALA A 80 16.95 5.45 10.77
N GLY A 81 17.81 6.18 11.48
CA GLY A 81 18.18 5.91 12.88
C GLY A 81 19.26 4.83 13.12
N PHE A 82 19.74 4.14 12.09
CA PHE A 82 20.65 2.99 12.25
C PHE A 82 22.06 3.29 12.80
N GLY A 83 22.47 4.57 12.89
CA GLY A 83 23.73 5.01 13.51
C GLY A 83 25.01 4.51 12.82
N GLY A 84 25.26 3.20 12.88
CA GLY A 84 26.25 2.47 12.09
C GLY A 84 25.66 1.84 10.84
N THR A 85 26.30 0.76 10.35
CA THR A 85 25.85 0.06 9.14
C THR A 85 24.52 -0.67 9.38
N PRO A 86 23.44 -0.34 8.65
CA PRO A 86 22.17 -1.06 8.75
C PRO A 86 22.30 -2.55 8.40
N PRO A 87 21.34 -3.41 8.77
CA PRO A 87 21.28 -4.79 8.28
C PRO A 87 21.30 -4.87 6.75
N ASP A 88 21.88 -5.93 6.18
CA ASP A 88 22.03 -6.09 4.72
C ASP A 88 20.73 -5.85 3.91
N PRO A 89 19.57 -6.42 4.29
CA PRO A 89 18.32 -6.15 3.57
C PRO A 89 17.93 -4.67 3.58
N VAL A 90 18.22 -3.94 4.67
CA VAL A 90 17.93 -2.50 4.80
C VAL A 90 18.89 -1.68 3.94
N GLN A 91 20.16 -2.09 3.85
CA GLN A 91 21.10 -1.46 2.92
C GLN A 91 20.65 -1.64 1.46
N ARG A 92 20.18 -2.83 1.08
CA ARG A 92 19.65 -3.09 -0.27
C ARG A 92 18.39 -2.30 -0.58
N TRP A 93 17.51 -2.12 0.40
CA TRP A 93 16.35 -1.23 0.31
C TRP A 93 16.77 0.21 -0.01
N ASP A 94 17.73 0.77 0.74
CA ASP A 94 18.20 2.14 0.53
C ASP A 94 18.92 2.32 -0.80
N ALA A 95 19.74 1.34 -1.19
CA ALA A 95 20.46 1.37 -2.45
C ALA A 95 19.49 1.32 -3.64
N GLU A 96 18.40 0.55 -3.54
CA GLU A 96 17.42 0.43 -4.61
C GLU A 96 16.56 1.70 -4.74
N ILE A 97 16.15 2.30 -3.63
CA ILE A 97 15.46 3.61 -3.66
C ILE A 97 16.37 4.67 -4.29
N GLU A 98 17.64 4.73 -3.90
CA GLU A 98 18.62 5.67 -4.50
C GLU A 98 18.77 5.42 -5.99
N ARG A 99 18.92 4.15 -6.40
CA ARG A 99 19.10 3.78 -7.81
C ARG A 99 17.90 4.19 -8.66
N ILE A 100 16.68 3.92 -8.19
CA ILE A 100 15.44 4.28 -8.91
C ILE A 100 15.19 5.78 -8.91
N GLY A 101 15.46 6.48 -7.79
CA GLY A 101 15.29 7.93 -7.70
C GLY A 101 16.16 8.73 -8.67
N ASN A 102 17.22 8.12 -9.19
CA ASN A 102 18.10 8.71 -10.21
C ASN A 102 17.67 8.43 -11.65
N LEU A 103 16.57 7.70 -11.88
CA LEU A 103 16.06 7.42 -13.23
C LEU A 103 15.18 8.56 -13.74
N SER A 104 15.19 8.74 -15.07
CA SER A 104 14.33 9.72 -15.74
C SER A 104 13.22 9.03 -16.53
N VAL A 105 11.97 9.37 -16.20
CA VAL A 105 10.77 8.92 -16.91
C VAL A 105 10.30 9.92 -17.98
N ASP A 106 11.14 10.91 -18.30
CA ASP A 106 10.86 11.84 -19.39
C ASP A 106 10.80 11.08 -20.73
N PRO A 107 9.70 11.19 -21.51
CA PRO A 107 9.59 10.54 -22.82
C PRO A 107 10.72 10.87 -23.81
N SER A 108 11.46 11.97 -23.62
CA SER A 108 12.64 12.30 -24.44
C SER A 108 13.89 11.49 -24.08
N ASN A 109 13.92 10.82 -22.92
CA ASN A 109 15.00 9.93 -22.52
C ASN A 109 14.90 8.62 -23.34
N PRO A 110 15.91 8.20 -24.12
CA PRO A 110 15.84 6.95 -24.89
C PRO A 110 15.56 5.70 -24.05
N SER A 111 15.88 5.69 -22.76
CA SER A 111 15.58 4.58 -21.83
C SER A 111 14.25 4.73 -21.07
N TRP A 112 13.43 5.77 -21.33
CA TRP A 112 12.27 6.15 -20.53
C TRP A 112 11.33 4.98 -20.19
N TYR A 113 11.09 4.08 -21.15
CA TYR A 113 10.17 2.96 -20.94
C TYR A 113 10.71 1.96 -19.92
N ASN A 114 11.99 1.63 -20.01
CA ASN A 114 12.65 0.73 -19.07
C ASN A 114 12.75 1.37 -17.68
N ASP A 115 13.03 2.67 -17.66
CA ASP A 115 13.14 3.45 -16.42
C ASP A 115 11.79 3.56 -15.71
N ALA A 116 10.72 3.87 -16.45
CA ALA A 116 9.36 3.90 -15.94
C ALA A 116 8.91 2.53 -15.41
N LYS A 117 9.26 1.44 -16.12
CA LYS A 117 8.99 0.08 -15.64
C LYS A 117 9.74 -0.23 -14.34
N ALA A 118 10.98 0.21 -14.21
CA ALA A 118 11.76 0.03 -12.99
C ALA A 118 11.14 0.80 -11.80
N VAL A 119 10.70 2.04 -12.03
CA VAL A 119 9.97 2.84 -11.02
C VAL A 119 8.67 2.16 -10.60
N TYR A 120 7.90 1.64 -11.55
CA TYR A 120 6.61 0.98 -11.28
C TYR A 120 6.76 -0.33 -10.51
N LEU A 121 7.83 -1.08 -10.74
CA LEU A 121 8.10 -2.35 -10.05
C LEU A 121 8.82 -2.20 -8.71
N LEU A 122 9.29 -0.98 -8.37
CA LEU A 122 10.03 -0.73 -7.14
C LEU A 122 9.30 -1.22 -5.87
N PRO A 123 7.99 -0.97 -5.66
CA PRO A 123 7.28 -1.47 -4.48
C PRO A 123 7.41 -2.99 -4.28
N ARG A 124 7.38 -3.77 -5.35
CA ARG A 124 7.50 -5.24 -5.29
C ARG A 124 8.89 -5.67 -4.85
N THR A 125 9.93 -5.05 -5.41
CA THR A 125 11.33 -5.29 -5.03
C THR A 125 11.55 -4.92 -3.56
N LEU A 126 11.05 -3.77 -3.13
CA LEU A 126 11.18 -3.29 -1.76
C LEU A 126 10.42 -4.18 -0.77
N ASN A 127 9.21 -4.63 -1.10
CA ASN A 127 8.45 -5.57 -0.27
C ASN A 127 9.21 -6.90 -0.08
N ASP A 128 9.86 -7.43 -1.12
CA ASP A 128 10.71 -8.61 -1.01
C ASP A 128 11.88 -8.39 -0.02
N PHE A 129 12.55 -7.24 -0.08
CA PHE A 129 13.58 -6.91 0.91
C PHE A 129 13.01 -6.79 2.33
N ALA A 130 11.86 -6.12 2.48
CA ALA A 130 11.19 -5.95 3.77
C ALA A 130 10.82 -7.28 4.43
N SER A 131 10.46 -8.30 3.65
CA SER A 131 10.17 -9.65 4.17
C SER A 131 11.36 -10.31 4.90
N ARG A 132 12.57 -9.78 4.70
CA ARG A 132 13.82 -10.29 5.27
C ARG A 132 14.39 -9.36 6.36
N PHE A 133 13.67 -8.30 6.72
CA PHE A 133 14.12 -7.38 7.76
C PHE A 133 14.11 -8.08 9.12
N PRO A 134 15.03 -7.70 10.04
CA PRO A 134 14.91 -8.10 11.43
C PRO A 134 13.55 -7.69 12.00
N PRO A 135 13.02 -8.45 12.97
CA PRO A 135 11.72 -8.15 13.51
C PRO A 135 11.59 -6.73 14.09
N GLY A 136 10.45 -6.08 13.86
CA GLY A 136 10.16 -4.78 14.45
C GLY A 136 10.93 -3.63 13.84
N VAL A 137 11.61 -3.78 12.70
CA VAL A 137 12.32 -2.67 12.02
C VAL A 137 11.40 -1.81 11.16
N LEU A 138 10.35 -2.40 10.58
CA LEU A 138 9.51 -1.71 9.60
C LEU A 138 8.43 -0.88 10.29
N VAL A 139 8.41 0.43 10.01
CA VAL A 139 7.36 1.36 10.43
C VAL A 139 6.53 1.74 9.21
N VAL A 140 5.21 1.67 9.37
CA VAL A 140 4.23 1.97 8.32
C VAL A 140 3.25 3.03 8.80
N ARG A 141 2.84 3.90 7.87
CA ARG A 141 1.74 4.82 8.02
C ARG A 141 0.71 4.52 6.94
N PHE A 142 -0.56 4.42 7.31
CA PHE A 142 -1.60 3.96 6.39
C PHE A 142 -2.99 4.50 6.74
N THR A 143 -3.86 4.48 5.74
CA THR A 143 -5.29 4.81 5.84
C THR A 143 -6.13 3.63 5.36
N PRO A 144 -7.44 3.59 5.64
CA PRO A 144 -8.35 2.71 4.92
C PRO A 144 -8.17 2.86 3.40
N TYR A 145 -8.36 1.75 2.68
CA TYR A 145 -8.37 1.76 1.22
C TYR A 145 -9.78 1.46 0.72
N ASP A 146 -10.48 2.50 0.27
CA ASP A 146 -11.89 2.40 -0.12
C ASP A 146 -12.10 1.51 -1.35
N ASP A 147 -11.14 1.49 -2.28
CA ASP A 147 -11.26 0.67 -3.50
C ASP A 147 -11.01 -0.83 -3.25
N HIS A 148 -10.37 -1.21 -2.14
CA HIS A 148 -10.07 -2.61 -1.80
C HIS A 148 -10.36 -2.89 -0.32
N PRO A 149 -11.60 -3.30 0.01
CA PRO A 149 -11.95 -3.71 1.36
C PRO A 149 -11.03 -4.82 1.89
N GLY A 150 -10.45 -4.60 3.08
CA GLY A 150 -9.51 -5.52 3.72
C GLY A 150 -8.04 -5.19 3.49
N TRP A 151 -7.74 -4.23 2.61
CA TRP A 151 -6.41 -3.65 2.45
C TRP A 151 -6.36 -2.23 3.01
N PHE A 152 -5.13 -1.77 3.25
CA PHE A 152 -4.85 -0.41 3.70
C PHE A 152 -3.92 0.27 2.69
N TRP A 153 -4.17 1.56 2.47
CA TRP A 153 -3.37 2.38 1.56
C TRP A 153 -2.16 2.95 2.30
N LEU A 154 -0.97 2.72 1.77
CA LEU A 154 0.28 3.22 2.33
C LEU A 154 0.37 4.73 2.13
N VAL A 155 0.55 5.42 3.24
CA VAL A 155 1.02 6.81 3.28
C VAL A 155 2.54 6.84 3.34
N SER A 156 3.15 5.95 4.13
CA SER A 156 4.60 5.75 4.09
C SER A 156 5.01 4.38 4.63
N ILE A 157 6.16 3.87 4.18
CA ILE A 157 6.81 2.67 4.67
C ILE A 157 8.31 2.93 4.79
N GLN A 158 8.86 2.69 5.98
CA GLN A 158 10.24 3.06 6.29
C GLN A 158 10.88 2.04 7.26
N PRO A 159 12.08 1.51 6.94
CA PRO A 159 12.90 0.83 7.92
C PRO A 159 13.45 1.84 8.94
N VAL A 160 13.16 1.65 10.22
CA VAL A 160 13.64 2.53 11.30
C VAL A 160 14.28 1.68 12.38
N SER A 161 15.45 2.11 12.88
CA SER A 161 16.09 1.46 14.02
C SER A 161 15.12 1.32 15.20
N GLN A 162 15.34 0.31 16.02
CA GLN A 162 14.61 0.16 17.28
C GLN A 162 15.17 1.08 18.36
#